data_AF-A0A1H7WXB2-F1
#
_entry.id   AF-A0A1H7WXB2-F1
#
_cell.length_a   1.000
_cell.length_b   1.000
_cell.length_c   1.000
_cell.angle_alpha   90.00
_cell.angle_beta   90.00
_cell.angle_gamma   90.00
#
_symmetry.space_group_name_H-M   'P 1'
#
loop_
_entity.id
_entity.type
_entity.pdbx_description
1 polymer ?
#
loop_
_entity_poly.entity_id
_entity_poly.type
_entity_poly.pdbx_seq_one_letter_code
_entity_poly.pdbx_strand_id
1 'polypeptide(L)'
;MDSRERVKRPEPERTQPIRNWWTLFGAPGPFGPPWTSGSSAPPGGGVPPSEPISRGVEMGYRVMDEYMHEGQNVARALWPPYLGGAMPHEELPRRIGAMVQSFSDFASLWLEMMERFGAGRPPMQAPGGTPASGTAGPFSAGCEPEPRVASGAVSSQAASAGREADAATLLGFSLDIQSTRRIELSIDLRPQSASLPLRVLDLRSPEPDKPRLTGIAIEGFPAEDRVLLRIHIQDSQPAGNYSGVIIDERTSLPRGTLAVRILPSDGSP
;
A
#
# COMPACT_ATOMS: atom_id res chain seq x y z
N MET A 1 -30.60 47.70 19.18
CA MET A 1 -29.25 47.87 18.57
C MET A 1 -28.27 47.26 19.55
N ASP A 2 -27.99 45.96 19.42
CA ASP A 2 -27.10 45.22 20.32
C ASP A 2 -25.81 44.85 19.59
N SER A 3 -24.74 45.54 19.94
CA SER A 3 -23.40 45.32 19.43
C SER A 3 -22.78 44.12 20.15
N ARG A 4 -22.77 42.94 19.51
CA ARG A 4 -22.07 41.75 20.04
C ARG A 4 -20.56 41.96 19.98
N GLU A 5 -20.00 42.45 21.08
CA GLU A 5 -18.58 42.59 21.31
C GLU A 5 -17.90 41.22 21.24
N ARG A 6 -16.99 41.04 20.28
CA ARG A 6 -16.29 39.77 20.08
C ARG A 6 -15.28 39.57 21.23
N VAL A 7 -15.40 38.46 21.95
CA VAL A 7 -14.47 38.02 22.99
C VAL A 7 -13.06 37.97 22.41
N LYS A 8 -12.20 38.92 22.80
CA LYS A 8 -10.78 38.93 22.42
C LYS A 8 -10.02 37.99 23.34
N ARG A 9 -9.33 37.01 22.75
CA ARG A 9 -8.41 36.13 23.48
C ARG A 9 -7.19 36.95 23.92
N PRO A 10 -6.73 36.82 25.18
CA PRO A 10 -5.51 37.50 25.61
C PRO A 10 -4.33 37.00 24.77
N GLU A 11 -3.47 37.92 24.34
CA GLU A 11 -2.25 37.59 23.62
C GLU A 11 -1.31 36.81 24.55
N PRO A 12 -0.88 35.60 24.17
CA PRO A 12 0.05 34.84 25.00
C PRO A 12 1.40 35.55 25.05
N GLU A 13 1.97 35.67 26.24
CA GLU A 13 3.29 36.25 26.42
C GLU A 13 4.33 35.50 25.58
N ARG A 14 4.99 36.23 24.68
CA ARG A 14 6.10 35.70 23.89
C ARG A 14 7.33 35.54 24.78
N THR A 15 7.38 34.47 25.55
CA THR A 15 8.64 33.97 26.11
C THR A 15 9.51 33.46 24.96
N GLN A 16 10.82 33.73 25.06
CA GLN A 16 11.88 33.47 24.08
C GLN A 16 11.78 32.12 23.33
N PRO A 17 12.44 31.99 22.15
CA PRO A 17 12.38 30.77 21.35
C PRO A 17 12.71 29.52 22.18
N ILE A 18 11.75 28.60 22.30
CA ILE A 18 11.93 27.34 23.01
C ILE A 18 12.90 26.47 22.18
N ARG A 19 14.20 26.62 22.43
CA ARG A 19 15.28 25.84 21.81
C ARG A 19 15.67 24.59 22.60
N ASN A 20 14.80 24.13 23.51
CA ASN A 20 15.05 22.94 24.32
C ASN A 20 14.04 21.82 24.00
N TRP A 21 14.19 21.22 22.81
CA TRP A 21 13.46 20.00 22.44
C TRP A 21 14.00 18.75 23.17
N TRP A 22 15.25 18.80 23.63
CA TRP A 22 15.95 17.67 24.27
C TRP A 22 15.39 17.28 25.64
N THR A 23 14.69 18.17 26.34
CA THR A 23 14.07 17.87 27.63
C THR A 23 12.74 17.14 27.52
N LEU A 24 12.10 17.14 26.35
CA LEU A 24 10.79 16.49 26.16
C LEU A 24 10.89 14.97 26.02
N PHE A 25 12.10 14.45 25.72
CA PHE A 25 12.34 13.02 25.53
C PHE A 25 13.04 12.33 26.71
N GLY A 26 13.21 13.02 27.85
CA GLY A 26 13.72 12.43 29.08
C GLY A 26 15.19 12.02 29.01
N ALA A 27 16.00 12.51 29.95
CA ALA A 27 17.26 11.85 30.25
C ALA A 27 16.96 10.43 30.77
N PRO A 28 17.78 9.40 30.44
CA PRO A 28 17.62 8.06 31.00
C PRO A 28 17.83 8.14 32.51
N GLY A 29 16.73 8.18 33.26
CA GLY A 29 16.72 8.10 34.71
C GLY A 29 17.00 6.67 35.19
N PRO A 30 17.59 6.49 36.38
CA PRO A 30 18.15 5.24 36.88
C PRO A 30 17.12 4.24 37.45
N PHE A 31 15.89 4.20 36.93
CA PHE A 31 14.83 3.31 37.42
C PHE A 31 14.39 2.33 36.35
N GLY A 32 15.24 1.32 36.11
CA GLY A 32 14.83 0.04 35.53
C GLY A 32 14.33 -0.92 36.63
N PRO A 33 13.54 -1.97 36.29
CA PRO A 33 12.86 -2.84 37.24
C PRO A 33 13.81 -3.75 38.06
N PRO A 34 13.40 -4.21 39.26
CA PRO A 34 14.30 -4.64 40.32
C PRO A 34 14.60 -6.15 40.30
N TRP A 35 15.22 -6.68 39.25
CA TRP A 35 15.69 -8.08 39.29
C TRP A 35 16.96 -8.22 38.47
N THR A 36 18.12 -8.25 39.14
CA THR A 36 19.33 -9.06 38.85
C THR A 36 20.55 -8.45 39.54
N SER A 37 20.85 -8.95 40.74
CA SER A 37 22.12 -8.74 41.41
C SER A 37 23.11 -9.80 40.93
N GLY A 38 24.29 -9.38 40.47
CA GLY A 38 25.50 -10.21 40.51
C GLY A 38 26.06 -10.65 39.15
N SER A 39 26.82 -9.78 38.49
CA SER A 39 28.11 -10.17 37.92
C SER A 39 28.97 -8.97 37.63
N SER A 40 30.12 -8.93 38.29
CA SER A 40 31.27 -8.10 38.01
C SER A 40 31.75 -8.32 36.56
N ALA A 41 31.65 -7.29 35.73
CA ALA A 41 32.29 -7.23 34.42
C ALA A 41 33.60 -6.41 34.50
N PRO A 42 34.62 -6.72 33.68
CA PRO A 42 35.96 -6.13 33.76
C PRO A 42 36.03 -4.69 33.22
N PRO A 43 37.08 -3.92 33.56
CA PRO A 43 37.25 -2.57 33.08
C PRO A 43 37.88 -2.58 31.67
N GLY A 44 37.13 -2.14 30.67
CA GLY A 44 37.70 -1.87 29.35
C GLY A 44 36.69 -2.02 28.23
N GLY A 45 36.29 -0.89 27.63
CA GLY A 45 35.46 -0.87 26.43
C GLY A 45 34.20 -0.03 26.60
N GLY A 46 34.36 1.28 26.81
CA GLY A 46 33.25 2.20 26.67
C GLY A 46 32.77 2.22 25.22
N VAL A 47 31.61 1.63 24.97
CA VAL A 47 30.87 1.80 23.72
C VAL A 47 30.45 3.27 23.65
N PRO A 48 30.90 4.06 22.65
CA PRO A 48 30.55 5.46 22.58
C PRO A 48 29.04 5.61 22.37
N PRO A 49 28.36 6.54 23.08
CA PRO A 49 26.91 6.74 22.98
C PRO A 49 26.43 7.24 21.60
N SER A 50 27.34 7.43 20.64
CA SER A 50 27.02 7.73 19.24
C SER A 50 26.53 6.52 18.45
N GLU A 51 26.83 5.29 18.89
CA GLU A 51 26.55 4.07 18.13
C GLU A 51 25.06 3.80 17.82
N PRO A 52 24.09 4.02 18.73
CA PRO A 52 22.67 3.80 18.39
C PRO A 52 22.13 4.83 17.40
N ILE A 53 22.62 6.08 17.44
CA ILE A 53 22.20 7.13 16.50
C ILE A 53 22.81 6.86 15.13
N SER A 54 24.10 6.50 15.07
CA SER A 54 24.76 6.10 13.82
C SER A 54 24.07 4.92 13.16
N ARG A 55 23.67 3.89 13.94
CA ARG A 55 22.92 2.73 13.43
C ARG A 55 21.53 3.11 12.91
N GLY A 56 20.83 4.05 13.57
CA GLY A 56 19.53 4.54 13.12
C GLY A 56 19.60 5.29 11.80
N VAL A 57 20.62 6.14 11.64
CA VAL A 57 20.87 6.90 10.42
C VAL A 57 21.25 5.96 9.27
N GLU A 58 22.11 4.97 9.52
CA GLU A 58 22.48 3.95 8.53
C GLU A 58 21.28 3.14 8.05
N MET A 59 20.39 2.71 8.97
CA MET A 59 19.14 2.04 8.60
C MET A 59 18.20 2.94 7.79
N GLY A 60 18.13 4.24 8.11
CA GLY A 60 17.34 5.20 7.36
C GLY A 60 17.81 5.37 5.92
N TYR A 61 19.13 5.45 5.70
CA TYR A 61 19.71 5.51 4.36
C TYR A 61 19.49 4.21 3.56
N ARG A 62 19.60 3.05 4.21
CA ARG A 62 19.38 1.76 3.56
C ARG A 62 17.97 1.60 3.01
N VAL A 63 16.96 2.03 3.78
CA VAL A 63 15.55 2.01 3.33
C VAL A 63 15.35 2.93 2.13
N MET A 64 15.95 4.13 2.15
CA MET A 64 15.85 5.07 1.03
C MET A 64 16.51 4.53 -0.24
N ASP A 65 17.69 3.90 -0.13
CA ASP A 65 18.38 3.28 -1.26
C ASP A 65 17.58 2.10 -1.85
N GLU A 66 16.96 1.28 -1.00
CA GLU A 66 16.09 0.18 -1.42
C GLU A 66 14.87 0.72 -2.19
N TYR A 67 14.21 1.76 -1.66
CA TYR A 67 13.09 2.41 -2.34
C TYR A 67 13.49 3.08 -3.67
N MET A 68 14.69 3.66 -3.77
CA MET A 68 15.18 4.21 -5.03
C MET A 68 15.47 3.12 -6.06
N HIS A 69 16.03 1.98 -5.63
CA HIS A 69 16.25 0.83 -6.51
C HIS A 69 14.95 0.22 -7.00
N GLU A 70 13.98 0.03 -6.10
CA GLU A 70 12.68 -0.53 -6.43
C GLU A 70 11.90 0.44 -7.35
N GLY A 71 11.96 1.75 -7.06
CA GLY A 71 11.41 2.78 -7.93
C GLY A 71 12.05 2.82 -9.32
N GLN A 72 13.38 2.64 -9.43
CA GLN A 72 14.06 2.55 -10.73
C GLN A 72 13.70 1.28 -11.50
N ASN A 73 13.57 0.14 -10.82
CA ASN A 73 13.14 -1.10 -11.48
C ASN A 73 11.69 -1.01 -11.97
N VAL A 74 10.79 -0.46 -11.16
CA VAL A 74 9.40 -0.20 -11.54
C VAL A 74 9.34 0.81 -12.69
N ALA A 75 10.12 1.89 -12.63
CA ALA A 75 10.20 2.87 -13.70
C ALA A 75 10.73 2.25 -15.00
N ARG A 76 11.74 1.37 -14.96
CA ARG A 76 12.19 0.64 -16.17
C ARG A 76 11.15 -0.35 -16.69
N ALA A 77 10.38 -0.98 -15.80
CA ALA A 77 9.33 -1.90 -16.20
C ALA A 77 8.10 -1.18 -16.80
N LEU A 78 7.76 0.00 -16.27
CA LEU A 78 6.62 0.81 -16.69
C LEU A 78 6.94 1.85 -17.78
N TRP A 79 8.21 2.11 -18.06
CA TRP A 79 8.63 2.98 -19.17
C TRP A 79 8.95 2.12 -20.39
N PRO A 80 7.96 1.75 -21.23
CA PRO A 80 8.28 1.11 -22.49
C PRO A 80 9.08 2.10 -23.36
N PRO A 81 9.92 1.59 -24.28
CA PRO A 81 10.61 2.41 -25.27
C PRO A 81 9.58 2.92 -26.29
N TYR A 82 8.81 3.94 -25.92
CA TYR A 82 7.77 4.56 -26.75
C TYR A 82 8.14 6.01 -27.07
N LEU A 83 9.41 6.23 -27.40
CA LEU A 83 9.87 7.43 -28.11
C LEU A 83 10.10 7.04 -29.58
N GLY A 84 9.02 7.09 -30.38
CA GLY A 84 9.13 7.47 -31.80
C GLY A 84 9.27 6.40 -32.88
N GLY A 85 9.04 5.11 -32.62
CA GLY A 85 9.04 4.08 -33.68
C GLY A 85 7.63 3.59 -34.00
N ALA A 86 7.20 3.66 -35.27
CA ALA A 86 6.01 2.95 -35.73
C ALA A 86 6.18 1.45 -35.40
N MET A 87 5.33 0.92 -34.52
CA MET A 87 5.38 -0.50 -34.16
C MET A 87 5.03 -1.34 -35.39
N PRO A 88 5.85 -2.32 -35.80
CA PRO A 88 5.47 -3.24 -36.84
C PRO A 88 4.23 -4.03 -36.40
N HIS A 89 3.24 -4.14 -37.29
CA HIS A 89 1.94 -4.78 -37.04
C HIS A 89 2.04 -6.24 -36.54
N GLU A 90 3.20 -6.88 -36.72
CA GLU A 90 3.49 -8.26 -36.29
C GLU A 90 3.91 -8.40 -34.81
N GLU A 91 4.28 -7.29 -34.15
CA GLU A 91 4.71 -7.32 -32.75
C GLU A 91 3.50 -7.33 -31.78
N LEU A 92 2.35 -6.81 -32.21
CA LEU A 92 1.13 -6.76 -31.41
C LEU A 92 0.57 -8.16 -31.09
N PRO A 93 0.41 -9.11 -32.04
CA PRO A 93 -0.03 -10.47 -31.76
C PRO A 93 0.94 -11.22 -30.83
N ARG A 94 2.25 -11.03 -31.02
CA ARG A 94 3.29 -11.65 -30.19
C ARG A 94 3.25 -11.14 -28.75
N ARG A 95 3.00 -9.84 -28.58
CA ARG A 95 2.84 -9.20 -27.26
C ARG A 95 1.54 -9.61 -26.57
N ILE A 96 0.44 -9.74 -27.31
CA ILE A 96 -0.82 -10.30 -26.80
C ILE A 96 -0.59 -11.76 -26.37
N GLY A 97 0.14 -12.55 -27.17
CA GLY A 97 0.51 -13.92 -26.81
C GLY A 97 1.32 -14.00 -25.51
N ALA A 98 2.34 -13.15 -25.35
CA ALA A 98 3.13 -13.06 -24.12
C ALA A 98 2.27 -12.60 -22.92
N MET A 99 1.30 -11.70 -23.14
CA MET A 99 0.39 -11.23 -22.10
C MET A 99 -0.60 -12.32 -21.66
N VAL A 100 -1.16 -13.07 -22.61
CA VAL A 100 -2.03 -14.23 -22.34
C VAL A 100 -1.26 -15.33 -21.59
N GLN A 101 0.00 -15.56 -21.95
CA GLN A 101 0.87 -16.49 -21.23
C GLN A 101 1.10 -16.03 -19.78
N SER A 102 1.42 -14.75 -19.57
CA SER A 102 1.59 -14.19 -18.22
C SER A 102 0.32 -14.27 -17.37
N PHE A 103 -0.85 -14.11 -17.99
CA PHE A 103 -2.14 -14.26 -17.31
C PHE A 103 -2.42 -15.73 -16.94
N SER A 104 -1.98 -16.67 -17.78
CA SER A 104 -2.12 -18.11 -17.54
C SER A 104 -1.18 -18.59 -16.43
N ASP A 105 0.06 -18.10 -16.40
CA ASP A 105 1.02 -18.39 -15.34
C ASP A 105 0.53 -17.83 -13.99
N PHE A 106 -0.03 -16.61 -14.00
CA PHE A 106 -0.69 -16.01 -12.84
C PHE A 106 -1.91 -16.81 -12.38
N ALA A 107 -2.79 -17.20 -13.29
CA ALA A 107 -3.97 -18.00 -12.97
C ALA A 107 -3.59 -19.38 -12.41
N SER A 108 -2.49 -19.96 -12.88
CA SER A 108 -1.97 -21.24 -12.38
C SER A 108 -1.41 -21.10 -10.96
N LEU A 109 -0.61 -20.05 -10.70
CA LEU A 109 -0.17 -19.71 -9.35
C LEU A 109 -1.34 -19.38 -8.41
N TRP A 110 -2.36 -18.70 -8.92
CA TRP A 110 -3.59 -18.39 -8.18
C TRP A 110 -4.39 -19.66 -7.86
N LEU A 111 -4.51 -20.60 -8.80
CA LEU A 111 -5.17 -21.89 -8.59
C LEU A 111 -4.38 -22.79 -7.64
N GLU A 112 -3.06 -22.88 -7.80
CA GLU A 112 -2.17 -23.59 -6.87
C GLU A 112 -2.29 -23.00 -5.46
N MET A 113 -2.37 -21.67 -5.35
CA MET A 113 -2.64 -20.97 -4.11
C MET A 113 -4.04 -21.32 -3.56
N MET A 114 -5.09 -21.31 -4.40
CA MET A 114 -6.44 -21.73 -3.99
C MET A 114 -6.50 -23.22 -3.60
N GLU A 115 -5.70 -24.09 -4.20
CA GLU A 115 -5.61 -25.51 -3.83
C GLU A 115 -4.87 -25.67 -2.49
N ARG A 116 -3.79 -24.92 -2.31
CA ARG A 116 -3.02 -24.87 -1.06
C ARG A 116 -3.83 -24.31 0.10
N PHE A 117 -4.76 -23.39 -0.17
CA PHE A 117 -5.68 -22.83 0.83
C PHE A 117 -7.04 -23.57 0.91
N GLY A 118 -7.44 -24.31 -0.13
CA GLY A 118 -8.71 -25.02 -0.23
C GLY A 118 -8.69 -26.46 0.31
N ALA A 119 -7.51 -27.11 0.35
CA ALA A 119 -7.36 -28.48 0.83
C ALA A 119 -7.39 -28.64 2.37
N GLY A 120 -7.65 -27.56 3.14
CA GLY A 120 -7.61 -27.56 4.60
C GLY A 120 -8.89 -27.93 5.34
N ARG A 121 -9.91 -28.53 4.70
CA ARG A 121 -11.22 -28.79 5.33
C ARG A 121 -11.32 -30.18 5.97
N PRO A 122 -11.49 -30.32 7.30
CA PRO A 122 -11.68 -31.59 8.01
C PRO A 122 -12.99 -32.27 7.68
N PRO A 123 -13.06 -33.61 7.73
CA PRO A 123 -14.30 -34.25 8.10
C PRO A 123 -14.59 -33.95 9.58
N MET A 124 -15.63 -33.16 9.82
CA MET A 124 -16.16 -32.83 11.14
C MET A 124 -16.77 -34.11 11.75
N GLN A 125 -16.07 -34.74 12.71
CA GLN A 125 -16.60 -35.81 13.54
C GLN A 125 -17.64 -35.24 14.51
N ALA A 126 -18.86 -35.78 14.45
CA ALA A 126 -19.94 -35.47 15.38
C ALA A 126 -19.71 -36.15 16.75
N PRO A 127 -20.03 -35.49 17.89
CA PRO A 127 -19.94 -36.09 19.20
C PRO A 127 -21.23 -36.86 19.53
N GLY A 128 -21.14 -38.18 19.67
CA GLY A 128 -22.24 -38.99 20.21
C GLY A 128 -22.36 -40.37 19.59
N GLY A 129 -21.59 -41.33 20.09
CA GLY A 129 -21.72 -42.73 19.70
C GLY A 129 -20.66 -43.59 20.38
N THR A 130 -20.95 -44.05 21.59
CA THR A 130 -20.25 -45.19 22.19
C THR A 130 -20.40 -46.43 21.30
N PRO A 131 -19.36 -47.25 21.17
CA PRO A 131 -19.61 -48.68 21.25
C PRO A 131 -18.77 -49.35 22.34
N ALA A 132 -19.36 -50.43 22.83
CA ALA A 132 -19.03 -51.17 24.02
C ALA A 132 -17.71 -51.93 23.95
N SER A 133 -17.00 -51.92 25.07
CA SER A 133 -16.51 -53.07 25.85
C SER A 133 -16.42 -54.45 25.16
N GLY A 134 -15.20 -55.03 25.21
CA GLY A 134 -14.88 -56.47 25.21
C GLY A 134 -14.53 -57.03 23.83
N THR A 135 -13.49 -57.85 23.62
CA THR A 135 -12.94 -58.91 24.50
C THR A 135 -11.60 -59.42 23.90
N ALA A 136 -10.64 -59.74 24.78
CA ALA A 136 -9.52 -60.70 24.66
C ALA A 136 -8.45 -60.60 23.53
N GLY A 137 -7.17 -60.68 23.93
CA GLY A 137 -5.95 -60.74 23.08
C GLY A 137 -5.76 -62.08 22.33
N PRO A 138 -4.52 -62.60 22.06
CA PRO A 138 -3.18 -62.17 22.52
C PRO A 138 -2.07 -62.14 21.42
N PHE A 139 -0.84 -61.82 21.84
CA PHE A 139 0.49 -61.77 21.19
C PHE A 139 0.73 -62.34 19.77
N SER A 140 1.56 -61.64 18.98
CA SER A 140 2.74 -62.22 18.30
C SER A 140 3.74 -61.14 17.88
N ALA A 141 5.01 -61.44 18.15
CA ALA A 141 6.20 -60.68 17.77
C ALA A 141 6.73 -61.13 16.39
N GLY A 142 7.41 -60.23 15.68
CA GLY A 142 8.46 -60.58 14.71
C GLY A 142 8.26 -60.12 13.25
N CYS A 143 9.34 -59.51 12.71
CA CYS A 143 9.65 -59.28 11.28
C CYS A 143 8.72 -58.34 10.50
N GLU A 144 9.11 -57.46 9.58
CA GLU A 144 10.36 -57.10 8.86
C GLU A 144 10.01 -55.84 8.02
N PRO A 145 10.96 -54.96 7.61
CA PRO A 145 10.62 -53.69 6.98
C PRO A 145 10.63 -53.78 5.44
N GLU A 146 9.56 -53.37 4.76
CA GLU A 146 9.61 -52.96 3.34
C GLU A 146 8.37 -52.13 2.93
N PRO A 147 8.37 -51.46 1.75
CA PRO A 147 8.47 -50.02 1.66
C PRO A 147 7.13 -49.31 1.34
N ARG A 148 7.14 -48.00 1.59
CA ARG A 148 6.08 -47.03 1.27
C ARG A 148 5.51 -47.24 -0.13
N VAL A 149 4.20 -47.45 -0.19
CA VAL A 149 3.38 -47.03 -1.32
C VAL A 149 2.36 -46.03 -0.81
N ALA A 150 2.34 -44.88 -1.45
CA ALA A 150 1.44 -43.77 -1.17
C ALA A 150 -0.02 -44.20 -1.27
N SER A 151 -0.84 -43.78 -0.32
CA SER A 151 -2.22 -43.38 -0.61
C SER A 151 -2.74 -42.50 0.51
N GLY A 152 -3.35 -41.41 0.07
CA GLY A 152 -3.72 -40.29 0.91
C GLY A 152 -4.74 -40.63 1.97
N ALA A 153 -4.78 -39.74 2.95
CA ALA A 153 -5.99 -39.34 3.62
C ALA A 153 -5.66 -38.06 4.36
N VAL A 154 -5.98 -36.95 3.72
CA VAL A 154 -6.21 -35.68 4.38
C VAL A 154 -7.29 -35.92 5.46
N SER A 155 -6.88 -35.83 6.72
CA SER A 155 -7.76 -35.55 7.85
C SER A 155 -7.21 -34.31 8.53
N SER A 156 -7.47 -33.22 7.85
CA SER A 156 -7.76 -31.93 8.42
C SER A 156 -8.60 -32.11 9.70
N GLN A 157 -8.27 -31.35 10.74
CA GLN A 157 -9.11 -31.00 11.89
C GLN A 157 -8.97 -29.49 12.09
N ALA A 158 -10.10 -28.79 12.05
CA ALA A 158 -10.24 -27.36 12.00
C ALA A 158 -11.20 -27.01 13.12
N ALA A 159 -10.76 -26.07 13.92
CA ALA A 159 -11.55 -25.21 14.77
C ALA A 159 -10.63 -24.03 15.08
N SER A 160 -10.97 -22.75 14.99
CA SER A 160 -12.16 -22.04 14.54
C SER A 160 -11.87 -20.57 14.85
N ALA A 161 -11.89 -19.68 13.85
CA ALA A 161 -12.07 -18.22 13.98
C ALA A 161 -12.02 -17.65 12.54
N GLY A 162 -13.16 -17.35 11.90
CA GLY A 162 -13.84 -16.05 12.01
C GLY A 162 -13.32 -15.15 10.87
N ARG A 163 -13.81 -15.30 9.63
CA ARG A 163 -15.09 -14.80 9.08
C ARG A 163 -15.21 -13.28 9.12
N GLU A 164 -14.47 -12.63 8.22
CA GLU A 164 -14.81 -11.30 7.70
C GLU A 164 -14.49 -11.32 6.21
N ALA A 165 -15.55 -11.48 5.40
CA ALA A 165 -15.47 -11.65 3.97
C ALA A 165 -15.39 -10.26 3.32
N ASP A 166 -14.27 -10.04 2.64
CA ASP A 166 -13.95 -8.86 1.85
C ASP A 166 -14.93 -8.73 0.68
N ALA A 167 -15.95 -7.87 0.86
CA ALA A 167 -16.82 -7.45 -0.23
C ALA A 167 -16.05 -6.42 -1.05
N ALA A 168 -15.61 -6.82 -2.26
CA ALA A 168 -15.07 -5.91 -3.25
C ALA A 168 -16.15 -4.89 -3.65
N THR A 169 -16.22 -3.80 -2.89
CA THR A 169 -17.17 -2.73 -3.12
C THR A 169 -16.74 -2.03 -4.41
N LEU A 170 -17.63 -2.05 -5.41
CA LEU A 170 -17.38 -1.41 -6.69
C LEU A 170 -17.41 0.10 -6.47
N LEU A 171 -16.22 0.69 -6.39
CA LEU A 171 -16.05 2.13 -6.25
C LEU A 171 -16.77 2.88 -7.38
N GLY A 172 -17.78 3.67 -7.00
CA GLY A 172 -18.46 4.56 -7.92
C GLY A 172 -17.57 5.74 -8.31
N PHE A 173 -17.34 5.97 -9.60
CA PHE A 173 -16.62 7.15 -10.08
C PHE A 173 -17.52 8.10 -10.83
N SER A 174 -17.29 9.40 -10.63
CA SER A 174 -17.97 10.44 -11.39
C SER A 174 -17.02 11.54 -11.76
N LEU A 175 -17.20 12.06 -12.96
CA LEU A 175 -16.24 12.90 -13.63
C LEU A 175 -16.98 14.11 -14.19
N ASP A 176 -16.60 15.29 -13.71
CA ASP A 176 -17.09 16.58 -14.19
C ASP A 176 -15.91 17.31 -14.83
N ILE A 177 -15.96 17.44 -16.16
CA ILE A 177 -14.88 18.01 -16.97
C ILE A 177 -15.36 19.28 -17.64
N GLN A 178 -14.64 20.36 -17.38
CA GLN A 178 -14.76 21.63 -18.08
C GLN A 178 -13.43 21.94 -18.76
N SER A 179 -13.38 21.68 -20.07
CA SER A 179 -12.21 21.93 -20.91
C SER A 179 -12.65 22.17 -22.35
N THR A 180 -12.08 23.20 -22.99
CA THR A 180 -12.24 23.41 -24.45
C THR A 180 -11.30 22.52 -25.26
N ARG A 181 -10.23 22.02 -24.63
CA ARG A 181 -9.20 21.18 -25.23
C ARG A 181 -9.50 19.70 -25.01
N ARG A 182 -9.06 18.86 -25.94
CA ARG A 182 -9.09 17.41 -25.75
C ARG A 182 -8.09 17.01 -24.68
N ILE A 183 -8.54 16.16 -23.76
CA ILE A 183 -7.73 15.68 -22.65
C ILE A 183 -7.86 14.18 -22.49
N GLU A 184 -6.79 13.57 -21.99
CA GLU A 184 -6.80 12.20 -21.51
C GLU A 184 -6.49 12.20 -20.02
N LEU A 185 -7.18 11.33 -19.30
CA LEU A 185 -7.16 11.28 -17.85
C LEU A 185 -6.85 9.85 -17.42
N SER A 186 -5.87 9.70 -16.55
CA SER A 186 -5.56 8.45 -15.88
C SER A 186 -5.52 8.69 -14.38
N ILE A 187 -6.28 7.91 -13.64
CA ILE A 187 -6.35 7.96 -12.18
C ILE A 187 -6.03 6.58 -11.64
N ASP A 188 -5.13 6.55 -10.67
CA ASP A 188 -4.78 5.34 -9.93
C ASP A 188 -5.01 5.61 -8.44
N LEU A 189 -5.97 4.91 -7.84
CA LEU A 189 -6.29 5.01 -6.43
C LEU A 189 -6.04 3.67 -5.75
N ARG A 190 -5.44 3.71 -4.56
CA ARG A 190 -5.33 2.52 -3.72
C ARG A 190 -6.72 2.04 -3.28
N PRO A 191 -6.90 0.72 -3.08
CA PRO A 191 -8.12 0.18 -2.47
C PRO A 191 -8.50 0.93 -1.20
N GLN A 192 -9.80 1.07 -0.93
CA GLN A 192 -10.39 1.73 0.25
C GLN A 192 -10.17 3.27 0.32
N SER A 193 -9.48 3.89 -0.65
CA SER A 193 -9.25 5.34 -0.66
C SER A 193 -10.51 6.17 -0.88
N ALA A 194 -11.56 5.57 -1.47
CA ALA A 194 -12.84 6.20 -1.75
C ALA A 194 -13.58 6.72 -0.53
N SER A 195 -13.39 6.03 0.60
CA SER A 195 -13.99 6.37 1.89
C SER A 195 -13.24 7.47 2.64
N LEU A 196 -12.16 8.00 2.07
CA LEU A 196 -11.32 9.01 2.71
C LEU A 196 -11.62 10.40 2.13
N PRO A 197 -11.41 11.47 2.92
CA PRO A 197 -11.38 12.83 2.38
C PRO A 197 -10.10 12.98 1.54
N LEU A 198 -10.25 12.84 0.22
CA LEU A 198 -9.13 12.93 -0.72
C LEU A 198 -8.91 14.37 -1.16
N ARG A 199 -7.66 14.72 -1.43
CA ARG A 199 -7.27 15.99 -2.05
C ARG A 199 -6.20 15.74 -3.11
N VAL A 200 -6.31 16.40 -4.27
CA VAL A 200 -5.25 16.39 -5.28
C VAL A 200 -4.34 17.59 -5.05
N LEU A 201 -3.04 17.38 -5.15
CA LEU A 201 -2.08 18.48 -5.25
C LEU A 201 -2.04 19.04 -6.68
N ASP A 202 -1.62 20.30 -6.83
CA ASP A 202 -1.45 20.92 -8.15
C ASP A 202 -0.60 20.02 -9.06
N LEU A 203 -1.11 19.71 -10.25
CA LEU A 203 -0.37 18.86 -11.16
C LEU A 203 0.76 19.64 -11.82
N ARG A 204 1.88 18.96 -11.99
CA ARG A 204 3.12 19.54 -12.52
C ARG A 204 3.45 18.88 -13.83
N SER A 205 3.96 19.68 -14.77
CA SER A 205 4.58 19.15 -15.96
C SER A 205 6.00 18.70 -15.66
N PRO A 206 6.53 17.65 -16.32
CA PRO A 206 7.96 17.35 -16.28
C PRO A 206 8.80 18.47 -16.90
N GLU A 207 8.21 19.29 -17.78
CA GLU A 207 8.85 20.46 -18.36
C GLU A 207 8.75 21.65 -17.38
N PRO A 208 9.88 22.22 -16.90
CA PRO A 208 9.88 23.23 -15.84
C PRO A 208 9.27 24.57 -16.27
N ASP A 209 9.22 24.85 -17.57
CA ASP A 209 8.72 26.11 -18.13
C ASP A 209 7.19 26.17 -18.20
N LYS A 210 6.51 25.03 -17.99
CA LYS A 210 5.05 24.96 -18.06
C LYS A 210 4.42 25.28 -16.71
N PRO A 211 3.37 26.14 -16.68
CA PRO A 211 2.67 26.46 -15.45
C PRO A 211 1.98 25.22 -14.86
N ARG A 212 1.81 25.20 -13.54
CA ARG A 212 1.10 24.11 -12.85
C ARG A 212 -0.39 24.17 -13.14
N LEU A 213 -1.04 23.00 -13.10
CA LEU A 213 -2.47 22.86 -13.28
C LEU A 213 -3.17 22.88 -11.91
N THR A 214 -3.89 23.97 -11.60
CA THR A 214 -4.47 24.23 -10.27
C THR A 214 -6.00 24.01 -10.20
N GLY A 215 -6.68 23.84 -11.34
CA GLY A 215 -8.14 23.74 -11.43
C GLY A 215 -8.70 22.33 -11.17
N ILE A 216 -8.01 21.51 -10.39
CA ILE A 216 -8.38 20.10 -10.19
C ILE A 216 -8.72 19.84 -8.74
N ALA A 217 -9.90 19.29 -8.52
CA ALA A 217 -10.42 18.93 -7.22
C ALA A 217 -10.93 17.50 -7.25
N ILE A 218 -10.68 16.76 -6.17
CA ILE A 218 -11.25 15.44 -5.93
C ILE A 218 -12.02 15.51 -4.61
N GLU A 219 -13.22 14.97 -4.60
CA GLU A 219 -14.08 14.90 -3.43
C GLU A 219 -14.47 13.43 -3.22
N GLY A 220 -14.16 12.88 -2.05
CA GLY A 220 -14.62 11.55 -1.63
C GLY A 220 -15.95 11.66 -0.90
N PHE A 221 -16.93 10.85 -1.29
CA PHE A 221 -18.24 10.73 -0.65
C PHE A 221 -18.31 9.38 0.08
N PRO A 222 -17.81 9.29 1.33
CA PRO A 222 -17.66 8.03 2.02
C PRO A 222 -19.00 7.33 2.31
N ALA A 223 -20.08 8.11 2.46
CA ALA A 223 -21.42 7.56 2.69
C ALA A 223 -21.98 6.83 1.45
N GLU A 224 -21.49 7.15 0.25
CA GLU A 224 -21.97 6.62 -1.03
C GLU A 224 -20.94 5.72 -1.73
N ASP A 225 -19.77 5.51 -1.10
CA ASP A 225 -18.57 4.88 -1.70
C ASP A 225 -18.29 5.39 -3.12
N ARG A 226 -18.33 6.72 -3.27
CA ARG A 226 -18.22 7.40 -4.56
C ARG A 226 -17.14 8.47 -4.52
N VAL A 227 -16.43 8.63 -5.62
CA VAL A 227 -15.44 9.70 -5.82
C VAL A 227 -15.88 10.60 -6.97
N LEU A 228 -15.89 11.91 -6.73
CA LEU A 228 -16.12 12.93 -7.74
C LEU A 228 -14.80 13.63 -8.08
N LEU A 229 -14.40 13.55 -9.34
CA LEU A 229 -13.26 14.28 -9.88
C LEU A 229 -13.78 15.47 -10.70
N ARG A 230 -13.52 16.69 -10.22
CA ARG A 230 -13.83 17.94 -10.95
C ARG A 230 -12.55 18.49 -11.58
N ILE A 231 -12.60 18.71 -12.88
CA ILE A 231 -11.46 19.15 -13.67
C ILE A 231 -11.85 20.38 -14.46
N HIS A 232 -11.17 21.50 -14.17
CA HIS A 232 -11.29 22.73 -14.92
C HIS A 232 -9.93 23.09 -15.51
N ILE A 233 -9.81 23.03 -16.84
CA ILE A 233 -8.58 23.32 -17.56
C ILE A 233 -8.76 24.63 -18.32
N GLN A 234 -7.92 25.61 -17.98
CA GLN A 234 -7.93 26.91 -18.65
C GLN A 234 -7.42 26.80 -20.08
N ASP A 235 -8.00 27.59 -20.99
CA ASP A 235 -7.61 27.62 -22.41
C ASP A 235 -6.14 28.05 -22.62
N SER A 236 -5.60 28.87 -21.70
CA SER A 236 -4.21 29.31 -21.69
C SER A 236 -3.22 28.24 -21.25
N GLN A 237 -3.69 27.10 -20.74
CA GLN A 237 -2.80 26.03 -20.29
C GLN A 237 -2.13 25.36 -21.50
N PRO A 238 -0.79 25.25 -21.55
CA PRO A 238 -0.11 24.64 -22.69
C PRO A 238 -0.37 23.14 -22.79
N ALA A 239 -0.25 22.61 -24.01
CA ALA A 239 -0.30 21.17 -24.26
C ALA A 239 0.82 20.46 -23.49
N GLY A 240 0.55 19.25 -23.02
CA GLY A 240 1.55 18.46 -22.32
C GLY A 240 0.97 17.49 -21.31
N ASN A 241 1.87 16.78 -20.64
CA ASN A 241 1.54 15.87 -19.56
C ASN A 241 1.69 16.61 -18.23
N TYR A 242 0.72 16.39 -17.34
CA TYR A 242 0.68 16.93 -15.98
C TYR A 242 0.39 15.78 -15.03
N SER A 243 1.23 15.60 -14.01
CA SER A 243 1.05 14.56 -13.01
C SER A 243 1.08 15.11 -11.59
N GLY A 244 0.39 14.42 -10.69
CA GLY A 244 0.17 14.86 -9.33
C GLY A 244 -0.18 13.69 -8.42
N VAL A 245 -0.03 13.91 -7.13
CA VAL A 245 -0.31 12.92 -6.09
C VAL A 245 -1.67 13.24 -5.47
N ILE A 246 -2.46 12.19 -5.27
CA ILE A 246 -3.69 12.25 -4.49
C ILE A 246 -3.34 11.88 -3.07
N ILE A 247 -3.69 12.74 -2.12
CA ILE A 247 -3.39 12.57 -0.70
C ILE A 247 -4.69 12.45 0.10
N ASP A 248 -4.61 11.77 1.23
CA ASP A 248 -5.63 11.87 2.28
C ASP A 248 -5.45 13.22 2.99
N GLU A 249 -6.49 14.03 3.01
CA GLU A 249 -6.46 15.38 3.59
C GLU A 249 -6.16 15.37 5.08
N ARG A 250 -6.58 14.33 5.81
CA ARG A 250 -6.40 14.25 7.26
C ARG A 250 -4.98 13.84 7.65
N THR A 251 -4.41 12.88 6.92
CA THR A 251 -3.11 12.29 7.25
C THR A 251 -1.97 12.79 6.38
N SER A 252 -2.26 13.50 5.29
CA SER A 252 -1.33 13.88 4.24
C SER A 252 -0.60 12.69 3.59
N LEU A 253 -1.11 11.46 3.77
CA LEU A 253 -0.52 10.26 3.18
C LEU A 253 -0.92 10.12 1.71
N PRO A 254 -0.01 9.68 0.82
CA PRO A 254 -0.33 9.42 -0.57
C PRO A 254 -1.30 8.24 -0.71
N ARG A 255 -2.40 8.47 -1.42
CA ARG A 255 -3.47 7.50 -1.71
C ARG A 255 -3.56 7.10 -3.17
N GLY A 256 -2.90 7.84 -4.05
CA GLY A 256 -2.94 7.55 -5.47
C GLY A 256 -2.19 8.59 -6.31
N THR A 257 -2.33 8.46 -7.62
CA THR A 257 -1.78 9.39 -8.60
C THR A 257 -2.84 9.81 -9.60
N LEU A 258 -2.71 11.04 -10.09
CA LEU A 258 -3.52 11.57 -11.18
C LEU A 258 -2.58 12.04 -12.29
N ALA A 259 -2.88 11.63 -13.51
CA ALA A 259 -2.21 12.10 -14.71
C ALA A 259 -3.23 12.68 -15.69
N VAL A 260 -2.93 13.87 -16.19
CA VAL A 260 -3.73 14.61 -17.17
C VAL A 260 -2.84 14.93 -18.36
N ARG A 261 -3.23 14.46 -19.54
CA ARG A 261 -2.57 14.81 -20.81
C ARG A 261 -3.46 15.76 -21.59
N ILE A 262 -2.97 16.97 -21.84
CA ILE A 262 -3.65 17.98 -22.66
C ILE A 262 -3.10 17.85 -24.08
N LEU A 263 -3.98 17.50 -25.02
CA LEU A 263 -3.60 17.34 -26.42
C LEU A 263 -3.45 18.71 -27.12
N PRO A 264 -2.58 18.83 -28.12
CA PRO A 264 -2.55 19.99 -28.99
C PRO A 264 -3.94 20.21 -29.61
N SER A 265 -4.38 21.46 -29.70
CA SER A 265 -5.59 21.79 -30.44
C SER A 265 -5.31 21.53 -31.93
N ASP A 266 -6.19 20.80 -32.61
CA ASP A 266 -6.07 20.42 -34.04
C ASP A 266 -6.16 21.63 -35.01
N GLY A 267 -5.80 22.84 -34.57
CA GLY A 267 -5.88 24.07 -35.36
C GLY A 267 -4.95 25.16 -34.85
N SER A 268 -3.73 25.18 -35.36
CA SER A 268 -3.27 26.29 -36.21
C SER A 268 -1.99 25.86 -36.94
N PRO A 269 -1.91 26.06 -38.28
CA PRO A 269 -0.68 25.91 -39.06
C PRO A 269 0.38 26.95 -38.69
#